data_AF-A0A538JN55-F1
#
_entry.id   AF-A0A538JN55-F1
#
_cell.length_a   1.000
_cell.length_b   1.000
_cell.length_c   1.000
_cell.angle_alpha   90.00
_cell.angle_beta   90.00
_cell.angle_gamma   90.00
#
_symmetry.space_group_name_H-M   'P 1'
#
loop_
_entity.id
_entity.type
_entity.pdbx_description
1 polymer ?
#
loop_
_entity_poly.entity_id
_entity_poly.type
_entity_poly.pdbx_seq_one_letter_code
_entity_poly.pdbx_strand_id
1 'polypeptide(L)'
;MRKFIDEGTDDHPADEDKAAMNWVVAVNDDCDGCGDLRVLVTVEERDRKGEGLVAHLGADATRRLRAALATALRELGEEPGL
;
A
#
# COMPACT_ATOMS: atom_id res chain seq x y z
N MET A 1 8.07 16.70 3.15
CA MET A 1 6.99 16.49 4.13
C MET A 1 6.16 15.26 3.77
N ARG A 2 6.01 14.32 4.71
CA ARG A 2 5.16 13.13 4.56
C ARG A 2 3.79 13.36 5.20
N LYS A 3 2.71 13.12 4.45
CA LYS A 3 1.32 13.13 4.93
C LYS A 3 0.78 11.71 4.97
N PHE A 4 0.42 11.23 6.16
CA PHE A 4 -0.21 9.93 6.34
C PHE A 4 -1.67 9.95 5.82
N ILE A 5 -2.11 8.85 5.20
CA ILE A 5 -3.48 8.67 4.70
C ILE A 5 -4.22 7.60 5.49
N ASP A 6 -3.68 6.38 5.56
CA ASP A 6 -4.29 5.26 6.29
C ASP A 6 -3.27 4.13 6.57
N GLU A 7 -3.59 3.24 7.51
CA GLU A 7 -2.83 2.02 7.81
C GLU A 7 -3.73 0.87 8.24
N GLY A 8 -3.22 -0.35 8.12
CA GLY A 8 -3.90 -1.53 8.62
C GLY A 8 -3.00 -2.76 8.70
N THR A 9 -3.61 -3.87 9.09
CA THR A 9 -3.01 -5.20 9.07
C THR A 9 -3.80 -6.06 8.08
N ASP A 10 -3.12 -6.99 7.42
CA ASP A 10 -3.81 -8.00 6.62
C ASP A 10 -4.72 -8.90 7.45
N ASP A 11 -5.65 -9.56 6.77
CA ASP A 11 -6.61 -10.49 7.34
C ASP A 11 -6.14 -11.96 7.28
N HIS A 12 -4.90 -12.17 6.82
CA HIS A 12 -4.32 -13.50 6.74
C HIS A 12 -3.84 -13.95 8.13
N PRO A 13 -4.26 -15.12 8.63
CA PRO A 13 -3.68 -15.66 9.85
C PRO A 13 -2.20 -15.96 9.61
N ALA A 14 -1.35 -15.50 10.52
CA ALA A 14 0.07 -15.81 10.43
C ALA A 14 0.30 -17.33 10.54
N ASP A 15 1.10 -17.88 9.63
CA ASP A 15 1.59 -19.25 9.67
C ASP A 15 3.11 -19.31 9.42
N GLU A 16 3.68 -20.51 9.40
CA GLU A 16 5.14 -20.71 9.27
C GLU A 16 5.70 -20.18 7.94
N ASP A 17 4.88 -20.10 6.89
CA ASP A 17 5.29 -19.67 5.55
C ASP A 17 4.84 -18.23 5.23
N LYS A 18 3.88 -17.69 6.00
CA LYS A 18 3.24 -16.40 5.75
C LYS A 18 3.12 -15.60 7.04
N ALA A 19 4.06 -14.67 7.21
CA ALA A 19 3.96 -13.67 8.25
C ALA A 19 2.75 -12.75 8.02
N ALA A 20 2.12 -12.30 9.10
CA ALA A 20 1.13 -11.22 9.04
C ALA A 20 1.82 -9.90 8.67
N MET A 21 1.18 -9.15 7.78
CA MET A 21 1.72 -7.91 7.22
C MET A 21 0.92 -6.70 7.71
N ASN A 22 1.63 -5.61 7.99
CA ASN A 22 1.05 -4.28 8.06
C ASN A 22 1.19 -3.59 6.71
N TRP A 23 0.24 -2.71 6.40
CA TRP A 23 0.31 -1.82 5.25
C TRP A 23 0.08 -0.37 5.67
N VAL A 24 0.74 0.56 4.98
CA VAL A 24 0.59 2.00 5.20
C VAL A 24 0.49 2.72 3.86
N VAL A 25 -0.44 3.67 3.77
CA VAL A 25 -0.55 4.60 2.64
C VAL A 25 -0.22 6.02 3.11
N ALA A 26 0.71 6.68 2.40
CA ALA A 26 1.09 8.06 2.65
C ALA A 26 1.31 8.82 1.34
N VAL A 27 1.42 10.15 1.42
CA VAL A 27 1.87 11.03 0.33
C VAL A 27 3.18 11.69 0.75
N ASN A 28 4.15 11.74 -0.15
CA ASN A 28 5.46 12.32 0.08
C ASN A 28 5.88 13.21 -1.09
N ASP A 29 6.56 14.31 -0.79
CA ASP A 29 7.16 15.25 -1.77
C ASP A 29 8.68 15.02 -1.94
N ASP A 30 9.29 14.19 -1.10
CA ASP A 30 10.74 13.98 -1.01
C ASP A 30 11.22 12.93 -2.02
N CYS A 31 10.95 13.18 -3.30
CA CYS A 31 11.58 12.44 -4.38
C CYS A 31 12.34 13.38 -5.31
N ASP A 32 13.65 13.36 -5.18
CA ASP A 32 14.56 14.09 -6.05
C ASP A 32 14.43 13.59 -7.50
N GLY A 33 14.09 14.52 -8.41
CA GLY A 33 13.94 14.24 -9.84
C GLY A 33 12.57 13.69 -10.25
N CYS A 34 11.64 13.46 -9.31
CA CYS A 34 10.30 12.96 -9.63
C CYS A 34 9.35 14.01 -10.24
N GLY A 35 9.63 15.30 -10.08
CA GLY A 35 8.81 16.41 -10.59
C GLY A 35 7.49 16.64 -9.83
N ASP A 36 6.96 15.61 -9.16
CA ASP A 36 5.64 15.60 -8.51
C ASP A 36 5.64 14.80 -7.19
N LEU A 37 4.55 14.94 -6.41
CA LEU A 37 4.26 14.14 -5.22
C LEU A 37 4.16 12.64 -5.55
N ARG A 38 4.55 11.79 -4.59
CA ARG A 38 4.44 10.34 -4.64
C ARG A 38 3.48 9.81 -3.59
N VAL A 39 2.69 8.81 -3.96
CA VAL A 39 2.00 7.95 -3.01
C VAL A 39 2.97 6.87 -2.57
N LEU A 40 3.18 6.76 -1.27
CA LEU A 40 3.95 5.69 -0.66
C LEU A 40 2.98 4.57 -0.26
N VAL A 41 3.24 3.36 -0.74
CA VAL A 41 2.58 2.15 -0.26
C VAL A 41 3.66 1.30 0.41
N THR A 42 3.61 1.21 1.73
CA THR A 42 4.50 0.36 2.51
C THR A 42 3.80 -0.95 2.81
N VAL A 43 4.52 -2.06 2.66
CA VAL A 43 4.14 -3.36 3.21
C VAL A 43 5.30 -3.84 4.07
N GLU A 44 5.02 -4.13 5.34
CA GLU A 44 6.03 -4.57 6.31
C GLU A 44 5.51 -5.72 7.16
N GLU A 45 6.37 -6.64 7.55
CA GLU A 45 5.98 -7.68 8.50
C GLU A 45 5.67 -7.07 9.86
N ARG A 46 4.58 -7.56 10.49
CA ARG A 46 4.04 -6.97 11.71
C ARG A 46 5.05 -6.85 12.85
N ASP A 47 5.92 -7.85 12.99
CA ASP A 47 6.90 -7.95 14.07
C ASP A 47 8.32 -7.53 13.64
N ARG A 48 8.51 -7.06 12.40
CA ARG A 48 9.78 -6.57 11.85
C ARG A 48 9.66 -5.16 11.28
N LYS A 49 9.28 -4.22 12.16
CA LYS A 49 9.09 -2.81 11.80
C LYS A 49 10.35 -2.20 11.21
N GLY A 50 10.19 -1.49 10.09
CA GLY A 50 11.29 -0.81 9.41
C GLY A 50 12.10 -1.69 8.45
N GLU A 51 11.77 -2.99 8.34
CA GLU A 51 12.33 -3.90 7.32
C GLU A 51 11.42 -4.04 6.08
N GLY A 52 10.28 -3.36 6.06
CA GLY A 52 9.32 -3.40 4.96
C GLY A 52 9.80 -2.79 3.66
N LEU A 53 9.07 -3.11 2.59
CA LEU A 53 9.27 -2.52 1.27
C LEU A 53 8.32 -1.35 1.06
N VAL A 54 8.81 -0.30 0.42
CA VAL A 54 8.04 0.91 0.11
C VAL A 54 8.01 1.13 -1.40
N ALA A 55 6.81 1.13 -1.98
CA ALA A 55 6.59 1.54 -3.35
C ALA A 55 6.36 3.06 -3.42
N HIS A 56 7.10 3.75 -4.29
CA HIS A 56 6.93 5.19 -4.55
C HIS A 56 6.18 5.37 -5.87
N LEU A 57 4.89 5.64 -5.81
CA LEU A 57 3.99 5.63 -6.97
C LEU A 57 3.63 7.06 -7.39
N GLY A 58 3.78 7.35 -8.69
CA GLY A 58 3.15 8.50 -9.32
C GLY A 58 1.65 8.28 -9.54
N ALA A 59 0.94 9.34 -9.91
CA ALA A 59 -0.53 9.30 -10.06
C ALA A 59 -1.03 8.18 -10.97
N ASP A 60 -0.37 7.92 -12.11
CA ASP A 60 -0.79 6.88 -13.05
C ASP A 60 -0.63 5.47 -12.49
N ALA A 61 0.50 5.18 -11.85
CA ALA A 61 0.74 3.90 -11.18
C ALA A 61 -0.24 3.69 -10.02
N THR A 62 -0.53 4.75 -9.24
CA THR A 62 -1.53 4.72 -8.17
C THR A 62 -2.93 4.42 -8.70
N ARG A 63 -3.37 5.08 -9.78
CA ARG A 63 -4.68 4.80 -10.41
C ARG A 63 -4.77 3.36 -10.89
N ARG A 64 -3.69 2.84 -11.49
CA ARG A 64 -3.62 1.45 -11.96
C ARG A 64 -3.68 0.45 -10.80
N LEU A 65 -2.96 0.70 -9.70
CA LEU A 65 -3.03 -0.13 -8.49
C LEU A 65 -4.45 -0.12 -7.90
N ARG A 66 -5.07 1.06 -7.76
CA ARG A 66 -6.46 1.19 -7.28
C ARG A 66 -7.43 0.38 -8.15
N ALA A 67 -7.30 0.48 -9.47
CA ALA A 67 -8.16 -0.28 -10.39
C ALA A 67 -7.95 -1.80 -10.26
N ALA A 68 -6.71 -2.25 -10.03
CA ALA A 68 -6.42 -3.67 -9.79
C ALA A 68 -7.06 -4.18 -8.49
N LEU A 69 -6.94 -3.42 -7.39
CA LEU A 69 -7.59 -3.75 -6.11
C LEU A 69 -9.11 -3.77 -6.23
N ALA A 70 -9.70 -2.76 -6.88
CA ALA A 70 -11.13 -2.73 -7.17
C ALA A 70 -11.59 -3.90 -8.06
N THR A 71 -10.73 -4.41 -8.95
CA THR A 71 -11.04 -5.61 -9.73
C THR A 71 -11.01 -6.85 -8.85
N ALA A 72 -9.99 -7.00 -8.00
CA ALA A 72 -9.90 -8.11 -7.05
C ALA A 72 -11.10 -8.17 -6.09
N LEU A 73 -11.58 -7.03 -5.59
CA LEU A 73 -12.79 -6.98 -4.75
C LEU A 73 -14.02 -7.54 -5.47
N ARG A 74 -14.20 -7.22 -6.76
CA ARG A 74 -15.30 -7.78 -7.55
C ARG A 74 -15.19 -9.30 -7.69
N GLU A 75 -13.99 -9.83 -7.86
CA GLU A 75 -13.76 -11.29 -7.92
C GLU A 75 -14.10 -11.97 -6.59
N LEU A 76 -13.98 -11.26 -5.46
CA LEU A 76 -14.42 -11.73 -4.14
C LEU A 76 -15.95 -11.60 -3.92
N GLY A 77 -16.68 -11.00 -4.86
CA GLY A 77 -18.11 -10.70 -4.72
C GLY A 77 -18.41 -9.48 -3.84
N GLU A 78 -17.40 -8.66 -3.55
CA GLU A 78 -17.51 -7.48 -2.71
C GLU A 78 -17.73 -6.20 -3.54
N GLU A 79 -18.30 -5.18 -2.89
CA GLU A 79 -18.43 -3.85 -3.48
C GLU A 79 -17.04 -3.17 -3.56
N PRO A 80 -16.57 -2.77 -4.76
CA PRO A 80 -15.19 -2.30 -4.95
C PRO A 80 -14.89 -0.91 -4.38
N GLY A 81 -15.91 -0.19 -3.90
CA GLY A 81 -15.78 1.20 -3.46
C GLY A 81 -15.57 2.20 -4.61
N LEU A 82 -15.42 3.48 -4.24
CA LEU A 82 -15.22 4.62 -5.15
C LEU A 82 -13.72 4.87 -5.45
#